data_AF-A0AAD7VIX7-F1
#
_entry.id   AF-A0AAD7VIX7-F1
#
_cell.length_a   1.000
_cell.length_b   1.000
_cell.length_c   1.000
_cell.angle_alpha   90.00
_cell.angle_beta   90.00
_cell.angle_gamma   90.00
#
_symmetry.space_group_name_H-M   'P 1'
#
loop_
_entity.id
_entity.type
_entity.pdbx_description
1 polymer ?
#
loop_
_entity_poly.entity_id
_entity_poly.type
_entity_poly.pdbx_seq_one_letter_code
_entity_poly.pdbx_strand_id
1 'polypeptide(L)'
;MRENKWTLQRLRSVFVQQGGGSTGTVRNLCIREDTEKYLLNLDVNSAHYDPKTRSMREDPLRNANPNEKFYSGDNRFRNSGQALEFKELNIHA
;
A
#
# COMPACT_ATOMS: atom_id res chain seq x y z
N MET A 1 23.70 -0.94 -48.37
CA MET A 1 23.58 -1.19 -46.92
C MET A 1 23.25 0.13 -46.24
N ARG A 2 22.34 0.11 -45.26
CA ARG A 2 21.64 1.29 -44.72
C ARG A 2 22.47 1.99 -43.66
N GLU A 3 22.93 3.21 -43.94
CA GLU A 3 23.42 4.13 -42.92
C GLU A 3 22.28 5.10 -42.56
N ASN A 4 21.70 4.88 -41.38
CA ASN A 4 20.56 5.64 -40.90
C ASN A 4 21.02 6.96 -40.29
N LYS A 5 20.67 8.01 -41.03
CA LYS A 5 20.53 9.42 -40.68
C LYS A 5 20.23 9.66 -39.20
N TRP A 6 21.29 9.80 -38.39
CA TRP A 6 21.21 10.59 -37.17
C TRP A 6 21.15 12.05 -37.58
N THR A 7 19.94 12.49 -37.95
CA THR A 7 19.59 13.90 -38.15
C THR A 7 19.77 14.62 -36.83
N LEU A 8 20.97 15.20 -36.67
CA LEU A 8 21.20 16.36 -35.86
C LEU A 8 20.19 17.45 -36.26
N GLN A 9 19.45 17.91 -35.24
CA GLN A 9 18.87 19.23 -35.02
C GLN A 9 17.40 19.09 -34.57
N ARG A 10 16.86 19.88 -33.68
CA ARG A 10 17.33 20.88 -32.70
C ARG A 10 16.00 21.42 -32.15
N LEU A 11 15.92 21.59 -30.82
CA LEU A 11 15.00 22.49 -30.11
C LEU A 11 13.49 22.33 -30.39
N ARG A 12 12.76 21.96 -29.34
CA ARG A 12 11.76 22.88 -28.78
C ARG A 12 11.58 22.59 -27.30
N SER A 13 11.84 23.64 -26.52
CA SER A 13 11.35 23.83 -25.16
C SER A 13 9.92 23.31 -25.06
N VAL A 14 9.73 22.23 -24.30
CA VAL A 14 8.41 21.86 -23.80
C VAL A 14 8.36 22.40 -22.39
N PHE A 15 7.63 23.50 -22.26
CA PHE A 15 7.10 24.03 -21.01
C PHE A 15 6.74 22.89 -20.05
N VAL A 16 7.50 22.76 -18.96
CA VAL A 16 7.05 22.03 -17.78
C VAL A 16 6.07 22.96 -17.08
N GLN A 17 4.79 22.61 -17.09
CA GLN A 17 3.81 23.30 -16.26
C GLN A 17 4.20 23.09 -14.79
N GLN A 18 4.59 24.18 -14.13
CA GLN A 18 4.80 24.26 -12.69
C GLN A 18 3.43 24.15 -12.00
N GLY A 19 3.07 22.97 -11.52
CA GLY A 19 1.83 22.75 -10.76
C GLY A 19 1.93 21.52 -9.86
N GLY A 20 2.15 21.76 -8.57
CA GLY A 20 2.11 20.73 -7.51
C GLY A 20 3.48 20.38 -6.94
N GLY A 21 3.78 20.82 -5.72
CA GLY A 21 5.10 20.77 -5.10
C GLY A 21 5.73 19.38 -4.94
N SER A 22 6.84 19.15 -5.63
CA SER A 22 8.05 18.51 -5.12
C SER A 22 9.10 18.60 -6.23
N THR A 23 9.96 19.61 -6.15
CA THR A 23 11.10 19.80 -7.07
C THR A 23 12.22 18.83 -6.71
N GLY A 24 11.92 17.54 -6.68
CA GLY A 24 12.88 16.45 -6.50
C GLY A 24 12.45 15.32 -7.42
N THR A 25 13.37 14.86 -8.27
CA THR A 25 13.19 13.66 -9.11
C THR A 25 12.46 12.57 -8.33
N VAL A 26 11.30 12.13 -8.84
CA VAL A 26 10.47 11.08 -8.22
C VAL A 26 11.35 9.86 -7.96
N ARG A 27 11.67 9.61 -6.69
CA ARG A 27 12.33 8.39 -6.23
C ARG A 27 11.27 7.35 -5.85
N ASN A 28 11.67 6.12 -5.57
CA ASN A 28 10.75 5.11 -5.03
C ASN A 28 10.01 5.67 -3.80
N LEU A 29 8.68 5.73 -3.89
CA LEU A 29 7.77 6.28 -2.87
C LEU A 29 7.50 5.30 -1.71
N CYS A 30 7.98 4.05 -1.82
CA CYS A 30 7.84 3.06 -0.79
C CYS A 30 8.69 3.44 0.43
N ILE A 31 8.03 3.54 1.58
CA ILE A 31 8.66 3.70 2.90
C ILE A 31 9.34 2.38 3.23
N ARG A 32 10.63 2.41 3.58
CA ARG A 32 11.42 1.18 3.76
C ARG A 32 11.18 0.51 5.11
N GLU A 33 10.67 1.29 6.05
CA GLU A 33 10.30 0.90 7.42
C GLU A 33 8.97 0.14 7.45
N ASP A 34 8.07 0.44 6.51
CA ASP A 34 6.77 -0.22 6.39
C ASP A 34 6.94 -1.54 5.66
N THR A 35 6.91 -2.63 6.43
CA THR A 35 6.93 -3.99 5.87
C THR A 35 5.58 -4.34 5.24
N GLU A 36 5.63 -4.99 4.08
CA GLU A 36 4.42 -5.47 3.41
C GLU A 36 3.73 -6.56 4.24
N LYS A 37 2.39 -6.57 4.25
CA LYS A 37 1.59 -7.48 5.11
C LYS A 37 1.93 -8.96 4.91
N TYR A 38 2.17 -9.38 3.67
CA TYR A 38 2.49 -10.78 3.33
C TYR A 38 3.93 -11.18 3.67
N LEU A 39 4.79 -10.25 4.07
CA LEU A 39 6.14 -10.54 4.56
C LEU A 39 6.19 -10.72 6.08
N LEU A 40 5.08 -10.46 6.79
CA LEU A 40 5.01 -10.63 8.25
C LEU A 40 5.15 -12.10 8.68
N ASN A 41 4.67 -13.04 7.86
CA ASN A 41 4.85 -14.47 8.07
C ASN A 41 5.00 -15.16 6.71
N LEU A 42 6.09 -15.92 6.52
CA LEU A 42 6.40 -16.63 5.27
C LEU A 42 5.83 -18.06 5.23
N ASP A 43 5.17 -18.52 6.30
CA ASP A 43 4.51 -19.82 6.31
C ASP A 43 3.31 -19.81 5.34
N VAL A 44 3.20 -20.85 4.53
CA VAL A 44 2.14 -21.03 3.52
C VAL A 44 0.77 -21.18 4.19
N ASN A 45 0.72 -21.74 5.41
CA ASN A 45 -0.51 -21.94 6.18
C ASN A 45 -0.90 -20.72 7.05
N SER A 46 -0.21 -19.59 6.86
CA SER A 46 -0.52 -18.35 7.57
C SER A 46 -1.80 -17.68 7.03
N ALA A 47 -2.00 -16.40 7.35
CA ALA A 47 -3.18 -15.66 6.91
C ALA A 47 -3.15 -15.39 5.40
N HIS A 48 -4.29 -15.59 4.74
CA HIS A 48 -4.42 -15.34 3.31
C HIS A 48 -4.38 -13.83 2.98
N TYR A 49 -3.49 -13.45 2.08
CA TYR A 49 -3.38 -12.11 1.50
C TYR A 49 -3.97 -12.07 0.10
N ASP A 50 -4.92 -11.16 -0.14
CA ASP A 50 -5.45 -10.91 -1.49
C ASP A 50 -4.66 -9.77 -2.15
N PRO A 51 -3.84 -10.05 -3.19
CA PRO A 51 -3.00 -9.04 -3.85
C PRO A 51 -3.80 -8.00 -4.62
N LYS A 52 -5.06 -8.29 -4.99
CA LYS A 52 -5.90 -7.35 -5.73
C LYS A 52 -6.39 -6.21 -4.83
N THR A 53 -6.89 -6.57 -3.66
CA THR A 53 -7.44 -5.60 -2.70
C THR A 53 -6.42 -5.14 -1.65
N ARG A 54 -5.22 -5.77 -1.64
CA ARG A 54 -4.14 -5.54 -0.66
C ARG A 54 -4.62 -5.77 0.79
N SER A 55 -5.56 -6.68 0.97
CA SER A 55 -6.19 -6.98 2.26
C SER A 55 -5.73 -8.31 2.82
N MET A 56 -5.57 -8.37 4.15
CA MET A 56 -5.31 -9.60 4.90
C MET A 56 -6.40 -9.73 5.95
N ARG A 57 -7.19 -10.80 5.86
CA ARG A 57 -8.39 -10.94 6.71
C ARG A 57 -8.04 -11.25 8.16
N GLU A 58 -7.29 -12.34 8.33
CA GLU A 58 -6.91 -12.89 9.63
C GLU A 58 -5.53 -12.41 10.08
N ASP A 59 -5.22 -12.59 11.37
CA ASP A 59 -3.89 -12.31 11.91
C ASP A 59 -2.86 -13.35 11.40
N PRO A 60 -1.76 -12.92 10.74
CA PRO A 60 -0.69 -13.81 10.30
C PRO A 60 0.12 -14.43 11.46
N LEU A 61 0.07 -13.84 12.66
CA LEU A 61 0.86 -14.23 13.83
C LEU A 61 -0.04 -14.59 15.03
N ARG A 62 -0.95 -15.55 14.87
CA ARG A 62 -1.96 -15.94 15.89
C ARG A 62 -1.39 -16.16 17.29
N ASN A 63 -0.22 -16.80 17.40
CA ASN A 63 0.38 -17.20 18.68
C ASN A 63 1.30 -16.14 19.33
N ALA A 64 1.57 -15.02 18.65
CA ALA A 64 2.45 -14.00 19.21
C ALA A 64 1.74 -13.12 20.27
N ASN A 65 2.52 -12.46 21.12
CA ASN A 65 2.02 -11.58 22.17
C ASN A 65 1.25 -10.39 21.56
N PRO A 66 -0.02 -10.14 21.96
CA PRO A 66 -0.83 -9.04 21.41
C PRO A 66 -0.22 -7.65 21.56
N ASN A 67 0.61 -7.39 22.58
CA ASN A 67 1.18 -6.07 22.84
C ASN A 67 2.40 -5.72 21.98
N GLU A 68 3.03 -6.74 21.37
CA GLU A 68 4.23 -6.58 20.53
C GLU A 68 3.88 -6.63 19.03
N LYS A 69 2.60 -6.85 18.70
CA LYS A 69 2.12 -6.98 17.33
C LYS A 69 1.87 -5.62 16.69
N PHE A 70 2.57 -5.36 15.58
CA PHE A 70 2.28 -4.23 14.69
C PHE A 70 0.99 -4.39 13.88
N TYR A 71 0.59 -5.63 13.60
CA TYR A 71 -0.58 -5.92 12.78
C TYR A 71 -1.37 -7.09 13.37
N SER A 72 -2.70 -6.98 13.35
CA SER A 72 -3.62 -7.98 13.93
C SER A 72 -4.74 -8.40 12.94
N GLY A 73 -4.56 -8.16 11.64
CA GLY A 73 -5.56 -8.44 10.60
C GLY A 73 -6.57 -7.31 10.39
N ASP A 74 -7.10 -7.20 9.17
CA ASP A 74 -8.05 -6.15 8.79
C ASP A 74 -9.42 -6.33 9.46
N ASN A 75 -9.80 -7.56 9.82
CA ASN A 75 -11.07 -7.85 10.50
C ASN A 75 -11.17 -7.20 11.89
N ARG A 76 -10.06 -7.08 12.61
CA ARG A 76 -10.02 -6.39 13.90
C ARG A 76 -10.37 -4.92 13.75
N PHE A 77 -9.74 -4.24 12.79
CA PHE A 77 -9.97 -2.81 12.55
C PHE A 77 -11.40 -2.53 12.07
N ARG A 78 -11.97 -3.41 11.23
CA ARG A 78 -13.34 -3.28 10.74
C ARG A 78 -14.41 -3.36 11.83
N ASN A 79 -14.19 -4.19 12.85
CA ASN A 79 -15.14 -4.39 13.95
C ASN A 79 -14.84 -3.50 15.16
N SER A 80 -14.13 -2.38 14.97
CA SER A 80 -13.69 -1.51 16.06
C SER A 80 -14.05 -0.05 15.79
N GLY A 81 -14.02 0.75 16.85
CA GLY A 81 -14.25 2.20 16.80
C GLY A 81 -15.69 2.57 16.44
N GLN A 82 -15.84 3.70 15.74
CA GLN A 82 -17.15 4.29 15.42
C GLN A 82 -18.04 3.40 14.54
N ALA A 83 -17.44 2.45 13.81
CA ALA A 83 -18.20 1.48 13.02
C ALA A 83 -19.06 0.56 13.89
N LEU A 84 -18.58 0.22 15.10
CA LEU A 84 -19.32 -0.61 16.05
C LEU A 84 -20.47 0.17 16.69
N GLU A 85 -20.21 1.40 17.13
CA GLU A 85 -21.23 2.29 17.70
C GLU A 85 -22.36 2.54 16.70
N PHE A 86 -22.03 2.83 15.44
CA PHE A 86 -23.02 3.00 14.39
C PHE A 86 -23.85 1.73 14.14
N LYS A 87 -23.21 0.56 14.19
CA LYS A 87 -23.89 -0.73 14.05
C LYS A 87 -24.88 -0.95 15.20
N GLU A 88 -24.50 -0.65 16.43
CA GLU A 88 -25.37 -0.76 17.60
C GLU A 88 -26.59 0.16 17.51
N LEU A 89 -26.41 1.42 17.11
CA LEU A 89 -27.52 2.36 16.90
C LEU A 89 -28.50 1.87 15.84
N ASN A 90 -28.01 1.27 14.76
CA ASN A 90 -28.85 0.76 13.67
C ASN A 90 -29.64 -0.50 14.09
N ILE A 91 -29.09 -1.35 14.96
CA ILE A 91 -29.79 -2.55 15.45
C ILE A 91 -31.06 -2.20 16.26
N HIS A 92 -31.10 -1.01 16.87
CA HIS A 92 -32.20 -0.55 17.71
C HIS A 92 -33.18 0.41 17.00
N ALA A 93 -32.96 0.72 15.72
CA ALA A 93 -33.85 1.53 14.87
C ALA A 93 -34.89 0.66 14.16
#